data_AF-A0A3C0JC34-F1
#
_entry.id   AF-A0A3C0JC34-F1
#
_cell.length_a   1.000
_cell.length_b   1.000
_cell.length_c   1.000
_cell.angle_alpha   90.00
_cell.angle_beta   90.00
_cell.angle_gamma   90.00
#
_symmetry.space_group_name_H-M   'P 1'
#
loop_
_entity.id
_entity.type
_entity.pdbx_description
1 polymer ?
#
loop_
_entity_poly.entity_id
_entity_poly.type
_entity_poly.pdbx_seq_one_letter_code
_entity_poly.pdbx_strand_id
1 'polypeptide(L)'
;MSRLVVVSNRVALPGEHRAGGLAVGLLSALKERGGIWFGWSGKSVREASGELHEQAEDGIRYVTMDLSRADHDSYYNGFANRTLWPLLHFRLDLVDYDRATREGYRRVNALFADKLAPRLREDDIVWIHDYHLIPLGALLRERGFGGRLGFFLHVPVPSADVLSALPDHARLFPQLYSYDLIGLQTRRDVARLGDYVQLYSDGRAVDTTSPELRMFELPGGRRFRIGAFPIGIDTALIARQARAAMARPVVRDLRASLRERKLAIGVDRLDYSKGLPERFHGFERYLERHPDQRGSLTYLQIAPV
;
A
#
# COMPACT_ATOMS: atom_id res chain seq x y z
N MET A 1 26.42 3.76 7.76
CA MET A 1 25.44 3.12 6.84
C MET A 1 24.53 4.21 6.30
N SER A 2 24.12 4.12 5.03
CA SER A 2 23.11 5.04 4.47
C SER A 2 21.84 5.03 5.30
N ARG A 3 21.28 6.22 5.54
CA ARG A 3 20.02 6.38 6.26
C ARG A 3 18.85 5.92 5.40
N LEU A 4 17.88 5.23 6.02
CA LEU A 4 16.63 4.82 5.38
C LEU A 4 15.58 5.93 5.55
N VAL A 5 14.94 6.31 4.46
CA VAL A 5 13.82 7.25 4.44
C VAL A 5 12.61 6.53 3.88
N VAL A 6 11.73 6.09 4.76
CA VAL A 6 10.46 5.46 4.41
C VAL A 6 9.43 6.53 4.14
N VAL A 7 8.70 6.39 3.03
CA VAL A 7 7.57 7.26 2.70
C VAL A 7 6.32 6.43 2.45
N SER A 8 5.24 6.72 3.16
CA SER A 8 3.94 6.08 2.94
C SER A 8 2.83 7.10 3.05
N ASN A 9 1.66 6.80 2.47
CA ASN A 9 0.52 7.70 2.59
C ASN A 9 0.21 7.98 4.07
N ARG A 10 0.16 6.96 4.94
CA ARG A 10 -0.08 7.16 6.38
C ARG A 10 1.11 6.69 7.21
N VAL A 11 1.46 7.44 8.23
CA VAL A 11 2.53 7.12 9.19
C VAL A 11 1.92 6.51 10.44
N ALA A 12 2.51 5.43 10.95
CA ALA A 12 2.15 4.88 12.26
C ALA A 12 3.00 5.58 13.32
N LEU A 13 2.42 6.58 13.98
CA LEU A 13 3.10 7.29 15.06
C LEU A 13 3.22 6.38 16.28
N PRO A 14 4.32 6.50 17.05
CA PRO A 14 4.45 5.85 18.33
C PRO A 14 3.23 6.03 19.24
N GLY A 15 2.85 4.96 19.93
CA GLY A 15 1.65 4.91 20.77
C GLY A 15 0.33 4.69 20.00
N GLU A 16 0.29 4.85 18.67
CA GLU A 16 -0.89 4.48 17.90
C GLU A 16 -0.94 2.97 17.64
N HIS A 17 -1.82 2.25 18.35
CA HIS A 17 -2.11 0.85 18.05
C HIS A 17 -3.00 0.74 16.81
N ARG A 18 -2.40 0.66 15.62
CA ARG A 18 -3.12 0.33 14.39
C ARG A 18 -2.73 -1.04 13.86
N ALA A 19 -3.75 -1.85 13.58
CA ALA A 19 -3.60 -3.13 12.92
C ALA A 19 -3.27 -2.90 11.44
N GLY A 20 -2.03 -3.17 11.04
CA GLY A 20 -1.63 -3.15 9.64
C GLY A 20 -0.27 -3.80 9.45
N GLY A 21 -0.20 -4.87 8.66
CA GLY A 21 1.04 -5.61 8.41
C GLY A 21 2.16 -4.74 7.82
N LEU A 22 1.79 -3.70 7.06
CA LEU A 22 2.73 -2.74 6.50
C LEU A 22 3.48 -1.96 7.59
N ALA A 23 2.76 -1.33 8.52
CA ALA A 23 3.38 -0.50 9.56
C ALA A 23 4.37 -1.30 10.40
N VAL A 24 4.04 -2.54 10.74
CA VAL A 24 4.92 -3.44 11.49
C VAL A 24 6.20 -3.75 10.70
N GLY A 25 6.07 -4.11 9.42
CA GLY A 25 7.23 -4.41 8.57
C GLY A 25 8.18 -3.22 8.40
N LEU A 26 7.63 -2.02 8.18
CA LEU A 26 8.42 -0.80 8.00
C LEU A 26 9.11 -0.36 9.29
N LEU A 27 8.42 -0.46 10.42
CA LEU A 27 9.00 -0.16 11.73
C LEU A 27 10.18 -1.07 12.04
N SER A 28 10.09 -2.37 11.74
CA SER A 28 11.21 -3.28 11.94
C SER A 28 12.44 -2.88 11.12
N ALA A 29 12.26 -2.52 9.85
CA ALA A 29 13.36 -2.06 8.98
C ALA A 29 13.97 -0.72 9.47
N LEU A 30 13.12 0.21 9.93
CA LEU A 30 13.56 1.50 10.48
C LEU A 30 14.25 1.34 11.84
N LYS A 31 13.82 0.42 12.71
CA LYS A 31 14.45 0.19 14.01
C LYS A 31 15.86 -0.38 13.89
N GLU A 32 16.15 -1.15 12.84
CA GLU A 32 17.50 -1.68 12.59
C GLU A 32 18.48 -0.59 12.13
N ARG A 33 18.01 0.40 11.36
CA ARG A 33 18.88 1.39 10.67
C ARG A 33 18.79 2.81 11.21
N GLY A 34 17.75 3.10 12.01
CA GLY A 34 17.25 4.45 12.22
C GLY A 34 16.75 5.08 10.92
N GLY A 35 16.32 6.34 11.01
CA GLY A 35 16.07 7.15 9.81
C GLY A 35 14.82 8.01 9.89
N ILE A 36 14.14 8.19 8.75
CA ILE A 36 12.95 9.02 8.65
C ILE A 36 11.77 8.17 8.21
N TRP A 37 10.61 8.38 8.84
CA TRP A 37 9.32 7.99 8.29
C TRP A 37 8.51 9.25 7.95
N PHE A 38 8.33 9.50 6.65
CA PHE A 38 7.59 10.63 6.11
C PHE A 38 6.20 10.21 5.61
N GLY A 39 5.18 11.05 5.80
CA GLY A 39 3.84 10.80 5.23
C GLY A 39 2.74 11.73 5.75
N TRP A 40 1.48 11.42 5.46
CA TRP A 40 0.33 12.14 6.02
C TRP A 40 0.19 11.88 7.51
N SER A 41 -0.14 12.91 8.28
CA SER A 41 -0.42 12.85 9.72
C SER A 41 -1.70 12.08 10.07
N GLY A 42 -2.59 11.87 9.10
CA GLY A 42 -3.94 11.38 9.33
C GLY A 42 -4.94 12.48 9.68
N LYS A 43 -4.53 13.75 9.72
CA LYS A 43 -5.41 14.89 10.00
C LYS A 43 -5.88 15.56 8.71
N SER A 44 -7.18 15.83 8.64
CA SER A 44 -7.80 16.66 7.61
C SER A 44 -8.16 18.01 8.21
N VAL A 45 -7.42 19.06 7.83
CA VAL A 45 -7.48 20.40 8.44
C VAL A 45 -8.29 21.38 7.57
N ARG A 46 -8.74 22.50 8.15
CA ARG A 46 -9.46 23.54 7.38
C ARG A 46 -8.50 24.45 6.63
N GLU A 47 -7.30 24.57 7.19
CA GLU A 47 -6.17 25.34 6.71
C GLU A 47 -5.55 24.70 5.46
N ALA A 48 -4.57 25.39 4.86
CA ALA A 48 -3.83 24.87 3.73
C ALA A 48 -2.99 23.63 4.10
N SER A 49 -2.83 22.72 3.15
CA SER A 49 -1.95 21.55 3.32
C SER A 49 -0.49 21.96 3.48
N GLY A 50 0.31 21.09 4.11
CA GLY A 50 1.77 21.23 4.12
C GLY A 50 2.38 21.70 5.44
N GLU A 51 1.58 21.87 6.49
CA GLU A 51 2.07 21.97 7.86
C GLU A 51 2.75 20.64 8.24
N LEU A 52 3.93 20.72 8.85
CA LEU A 52 4.73 19.56 9.23
C LEU A 52 4.81 19.42 10.73
N HIS A 53 4.66 18.19 11.20
CA HIS A 53 4.83 17.80 12.59
C HIS A 53 5.96 16.78 12.69
N GLU A 54 6.91 17.01 13.59
CA GLU A 54 8.06 16.14 13.79
C GLU A 54 8.08 15.55 15.21
N GLN A 55 8.34 14.25 15.31
CA GLN A 55 8.61 13.58 16.58
C GLN A 55 9.72 12.54 16.38
N ALA A 56 10.42 12.18 17.46
CA ALA A 56 11.50 11.20 17.40
C ALA A 56 11.34 10.15 18.51
N GLU A 57 11.48 8.87 18.15
CA GLU A 57 11.45 7.74 19.08
C GLU A 57 12.30 6.60 18.52
N ASP A 58 13.03 5.89 19.38
CA ASP A 58 13.87 4.73 19.01
C ASP A 58 14.83 4.98 17.82
N GLY A 59 15.38 6.20 17.69
CA GLY A 59 16.27 6.55 16.57
C GLY A 59 15.57 6.78 15.22
N ILE A 60 14.23 6.83 15.22
CA ILE A 60 13.39 7.11 14.06
C ILE A 60 12.81 8.51 14.20
N ARG A 61 12.94 9.33 13.16
CA ARG A 61 12.26 10.63 13.05
C ARG A 61 10.99 10.47 12.22
N TYR A 62 9.85 10.71 12.84
CA TYR A 62 8.56 10.73 12.17
C TYR A 62 8.28 12.15 11.73
N VAL A 63 8.12 12.36 10.43
CA VAL A 63 7.84 13.67 9.84
C VAL A 63 6.50 13.54 9.13
N THR A 64 5.46 14.10 9.73
CA THR A 64 4.10 14.00 9.20
C THR A 64 3.62 15.32 8.65
N MET A 65 2.79 15.26 7.61
CA MET A 65 2.23 16.44 6.95
C MET A 65 0.72 16.45 7.08
N ASP A 66 0.13 17.60 7.39
CA ASP A 66 -1.32 17.79 7.36
C ASP A 66 -1.81 18.02 5.92
N LEU A 67 -3.02 17.53 5.64
CA LEU A 67 -3.74 17.78 4.40
C LEU A 67 -4.99 18.60 4.68
N SER A 68 -5.24 19.61 3.86
CA SER A 68 -6.53 20.29 3.82
C SER A 68 -7.63 19.30 3.43
N ARG A 69 -8.88 19.60 3.80
CA ARG A 69 -10.05 18.80 3.38
C ARG A 69 -10.13 18.63 1.86
N ALA A 70 -9.93 19.71 1.11
CA ALA A 70 -9.98 19.67 -0.35
C ALA A 70 -8.90 18.77 -0.97
N ASP A 71 -7.69 18.80 -0.41
CA ASP A 71 -6.61 17.92 -0.86
C ASP A 71 -6.89 16.48 -0.46
N HIS A 72 -7.27 16.22 0.79
CA HIS A 72 -7.65 14.88 1.24
C HIS A 72 -8.76 14.28 0.36
N ASP A 73 -9.78 15.08 0.01
CA ASP A 73 -10.91 14.62 -0.79
C ASP A 73 -10.54 14.38 -2.24
N SER A 74 -9.72 15.22 -2.86
CA SER A 74 -9.31 15.03 -4.26
C SER A 74 -8.23 13.96 -4.43
N TYR A 75 -7.30 13.84 -3.48
CA TYR A 75 -6.19 12.88 -3.51
C TYR A 75 -6.59 11.51 -2.94
N TYR A 76 -6.95 11.44 -1.66
CA TYR A 76 -7.13 10.17 -0.94
C TYR A 76 -8.52 9.60 -1.21
N ASN A 77 -9.59 10.34 -0.91
CA ASN A 77 -10.96 9.88 -1.18
C ASN A 77 -11.28 9.87 -2.68
N GLY A 78 -10.59 10.71 -3.46
CA GLY A 78 -10.75 10.86 -4.90
C GLY A 78 -9.86 9.89 -5.65
N PHE A 79 -8.85 10.39 -6.34
CA PHE A 79 -8.11 9.61 -7.34
C PHE A 79 -7.50 8.32 -6.79
N ALA A 80 -6.96 8.33 -5.57
CA ALA A 80 -6.37 7.14 -4.99
C ALA A 80 -7.42 6.03 -4.75
N ASN A 81 -8.52 6.31 -4.04
CA ASN A 81 -9.46 5.27 -3.62
C ASN A 81 -10.68 5.08 -4.53
N ARG A 82 -11.05 6.07 -5.36
CA ARG A 82 -12.14 5.98 -6.36
C ARG A 82 -11.65 5.63 -7.76
N THR A 83 -10.38 5.88 -8.08
CA THR A 83 -9.82 5.58 -9.40
C THR A 83 -8.77 4.46 -9.35
N LEU A 84 -7.68 4.64 -8.60
CA LEU A 84 -6.57 3.67 -8.60
C LEU A 84 -6.90 2.38 -7.85
N TRP A 85 -7.52 2.46 -6.67
CA TRP A 85 -7.90 1.28 -5.89
C TRP A 85 -8.80 0.31 -6.69
N PRO A 86 -9.94 0.71 -7.29
CA PRO A 86 -10.75 -0.19 -8.10
C PRO A 86 -10.00 -0.74 -9.32
N LEU A 87 -9.26 0.13 -10.03
CA LEU A 87 -8.45 -0.27 -11.18
C LEU A 87 -7.46 -1.38 -10.82
N LEU A 88 -6.68 -1.18 -9.76
CA LEU A 88 -5.65 -2.11 -9.29
C LEU A 88 -6.25 -3.41 -8.71
N HIS A 89 -7.55 -3.41 -8.37
CA HIS A 89 -8.29 -4.58 -7.90
C HIS A 89 -9.22 -5.18 -8.97
N PHE A 90 -8.98 -4.91 -10.26
CA PHE A 90 -9.73 -5.51 -11.38
C PHE A 90 -11.22 -5.16 -11.40
N ARG A 91 -11.61 -4.04 -10.79
CA ARG A 91 -12.98 -3.53 -10.71
C ARG A 91 -13.16 -2.31 -11.60
N LEU A 92 -12.95 -2.50 -12.91
CA LEU A 92 -13.14 -1.43 -13.91
C LEU A 92 -14.55 -0.82 -13.86
N ASP A 93 -15.55 -1.62 -13.48
CA ASP A 93 -16.93 -1.19 -13.25
C ASP A 93 -17.09 -0.16 -12.11
N LEU A 94 -16.11 -0.07 -11.21
CA LEU A 94 -16.09 0.87 -10.09
C LEU A 94 -15.06 2.00 -10.27
N VAL A 95 -14.32 2.03 -11.38
CA VAL A 95 -13.36 3.10 -11.63
C VAL A 95 -14.11 4.38 -11.94
N ASP A 96 -13.99 5.34 -11.03
CA ASP A 96 -14.52 6.69 -11.19
C ASP A 96 -13.36 7.65 -11.46
N TYR A 97 -13.17 7.98 -12.74
CA TYR A 97 -12.14 8.90 -13.18
C TYR A 97 -12.68 10.33 -13.28
N ASP A 98 -12.03 11.24 -12.57
CA ASP A 98 -12.24 12.69 -12.69
C ASP A 98 -10.90 13.40 -12.86
N ARG A 99 -10.83 14.34 -13.81
CA ARG A 99 -9.64 15.16 -14.02
C ARG A 99 -9.34 16.01 -12.77
N ALA A 100 -10.35 16.53 -12.07
CA ALA A 100 -10.13 17.37 -10.89
C ALA A 100 -9.47 16.58 -9.74
N THR A 101 -9.92 15.35 -9.49
CA THR A 101 -9.29 14.46 -8.49
C THR A 101 -7.88 14.07 -8.93
N ARG A 102 -7.64 13.81 -10.21
CA ARG A 102 -6.29 13.55 -10.75
C ARG A 102 -5.33 14.72 -10.52
N GLU A 103 -5.77 15.95 -10.77
CA GLU A 103 -4.92 17.13 -10.50
C GLU A 103 -4.70 17.33 -9.00
N GLY A 104 -5.69 17.04 -8.16
CA GLY A 104 -5.50 16.94 -6.70
C GLY A 104 -4.45 15.92 -6.31
N TYR A 105 -4.45 14.76 -6.96
CA TYR A 105 -3.48 13.70 -6.71
C TYR A 105 -2.05 14.10 -7.07
N ARG A 106 -1.87 14.76 -8.22
CA ARG A 106 -0.58 15.32 -8.63
C ARG A 106 -0.12 16.42 -7.68
N ARG A 107 -1.02 17.34 -7.30
CA ARG A 107 -0.73 18.45 -6.38
C ARG A 107 -0.25 17.96 -5.02
N VAL A 108 -0.93 16.97 -4.43
CA VAL A 108 -0.51 16.42 -3.12
C VAL A 108 0.84 15.70 -3.23
N ASN A 109 1.08 14.94 -4.30
CA ASN A 109 2.40 14.31 -4.52
C ASN A 109 3.52 15.35 -4.69
N ALA A 110 3.26 16.46 -5.41
CA ALA A 110 4.21 17.56 -5.54
C ALA A 110 4.51 18.21 -4.19
N LEU A 111 3.48 18.44 -3.36
CA LEU A 111 3.64 18.96 -2.02
C LEU A 111 4.46 18.01 -1.11
N PHE A 112 4.22 16.69 -1.18
CA PHE A 112 5.05 15.70 -0.50
C PHE A 112 6.52 15.83 -0.93
N ALA A 113 6.78 15.95 -2.24
CA ALA A 113 8.13 16.12 -2.76
C ALA A 113 8.78 17.43 -2.30
N ASP A 114 8.05 18.54 -2.28
CA ASP A 114 8.52 19.85 -1.81
C ASP A 114 8.94 19.83 -0.34
N LYS A 115 8.19 19.10 0.49
CA LYS A 115 8.47 18.99 1.92
C LYS A 115 9.56 17.98 2.23
N LEU A 116 9.66 16.90 1.45
CA LEU A 116 10.64 15.85 1.67
C LEU A 116 12.02 16.19 1.10
N ALA A 117 12.12 16.71 -0.12
CA ALA A 117 13.40 16.92 -0.80
C ALA A 117 14.44 17.71 0.03
N PRO A 118 14.09 18.82 0.73
CA PRO A 118 15.05 19.56 1.56
C PRO A 118 15.59 18.77 2.77
N ARG A 119 14.99 17.63 3.09
CA ARG A 119 15.37 16.77 4.23
C ARG A 119 16.23 15.58 3.80
N LEU A 120 16.36 15.34 2.49
CA LEU A 120 17.12 14.24 1.93
C LEU A 120 18.62 14.58 1.87
N ARG A 121 19.43 13.54 2.02
CA ARG A 121 20.89 13.55 1.84
C ARG A 121 21.23 12.72 0.61
N GLU A 122 22.33 13.02 -0.06
CA GLU A 122 22.73 12.31 -1.28
C GLU A 122 22.84 10.79 -1.10
N ASP A 123 23.27 10.34 0.08
CA ASP A 123 23.47 8.92 0.39
C ASP A 123 22.23 8.21 0.95
N ASP A 124 21.10 8.91 1.11
CA ASP A 124 19.85 8.32 1.60
C ASP A 124 19.34 7.22 0.66
N ILE A 125 18.73 6.19 1.27
CA ILE A 125 17.88 5.23 0.57
C ILE A 125 16.45 5.65 0.83
N VAL A 126 15.77 6.14 -0.21
CA VAL A 126 14.36 6.53 -0.12
C VAL A 126 13.50 5.38 -0.61
N TRP A 127 12.60 4.90 0.26
CA TRP A 127 11.71 3.77 -0.02
C TRP A 127 10.26 4.21 0.09
N ILE A 128 9.60 4.32 -1.06
CA ILE A 128 8.23 4.85 -1.21
C ILE A 128 7.24 3.70 -1.32
N HIS A 129 6.13 3.81 -0.60
CA HIS A 129 5.12 2.76 -0.49
C HIS A 129 3.77 3.18 -1.03
N ASP A 130 3.28 2.31 -1.91
CA ASP A 130 1.90 2.16 -2.36
C ASP A 130 1.39 3.14 -3.42
N TYR A 131 0.24 2.78 -4.01
CA TYR A 131 -0.38 3.45 -5.17
C TYR A 131 -0.68 4.93 -4.97
N HIS A 132 -0.77 5.39 -3.72
CA HIS A 132 -0.96 6.79 -3.38
C HIS A 132 0.21 7.70 -3.83
N LEU A 133 1.40 7.12 -4.01
CA LEU A 133 2.65 7.86 -4.17
C LEU A 133 3.40 7.51 -5.46
N ILE A 134 2.71 6.99 -6.47
CA ILE A 134 3.32 6.61 -7.76
C ILE A 134 4.21 7.74 -8.33
N PRO A 135 3.76 9.01 -8.41
CA PRO A 135 4.57 10.09 -8.99
C PRO A 135 5.74 10.57 -8.13
N LEU A 136 5.78 10.22 -6.84
CA LEU A 136 6.68 10.88 -5.88
C LEU A 136 8.16 10.74 -6.27
N GLY A 137 8.59 9.58 -6.75
CA GLY A 137 9.96 9.35 -7.19
C GLY A 137 10.39 10.31 -8.30
N ALA A 138 9.56 10.53 -9.31
CA ALA A 138 9.85 11.43 -10.41
C ALA A 138 9.92 12.89 -9.93
N LEU A 139 8.98 13.28 -9.07
CA LEU A 139 8.96 14.62 -8.47
C LEU A 139 10.18 14.88 -7.57
N LEU A 140 10.74 13.86 -6.92
CA LEU A 140 12.01 13.96 -6.18
C LEU A 140 13.21 14.10 -7.12
N ARG A 141 13.22 13.38 -8.26
CA ARG A 141 14.26 13.56 -9.31
C ARG A 141 14.24 14.99 -9.86
N GLU A 142 13.06 15.54 -10.14
CA GLU A 142 12.89 16.94 -10.58
C GLU A 142 13.43 17.96 -9.56
N ARG A 143 13.40 17.62 -8.27
CA ARG A 143 13.96 18.43 -7.17
C ARG A 143 15.45 18.17 -6.91
N GLY A 144 16.12 17.45 -7.80
CA GLY A 144 17.56 17.22 -7.75
C GLY A 144 18.00 16.05 -6.86
N PHE A 145 17.08 15.24 -6.33
CA PHE A 145 17.49 14.07 -5.55
C PHE A 145 18.13 13.01 -6.47
N GLY A 146 19.43 12.80 -6.34
CA GLY A 146 20.20 11.79 -7.09
C GLY A 146 20.39 10.44 -6.40
N GLY A 147 19.94 10.30 -5.14
CA GLY A 147 20.13 9.09 -4.33
C GLY A 147 19.30 7.88 -4.78
N ARG A 148 19.31 6.80 -3.98
CA ARG A 148 18.61 5.55 -4.35
C ARG A 148 17.12 5.66 -4.08
N LEU A 149 16.30 5.35 -5.08
CA LEU A 149 14.84 5.33 -4.99
C LEU A 149 14.28 3.92 -5.17
N GLY A 150 13.58 3.42 -4.16
CA GLY A 150 12.77 2.21 -4.23
C GLY A 150 11.28 2.53 -4.15
N PHE A 151 10.45 1.82 -4.92
CA PHE A 151 9.00 1.83 -4.78
C PHE A 151 8.50 0.43 -4.42
N PHE A 152 7.48 0.31 -3.58
CA PHE A 152 6.79 -0.96 -3.36
C PHE A 152 5.27 -0.81 -3.45
N LEU A 153 4.64 -1.55 -4.37
CA LEU A 153 3.18 -1.58 -4.53
C LEU A 153 2.58 -2.71 -3.69
N HIS A 154 1.68 -2.36 -2.77
CA HIS A 154 1.09 -3.35 -1.85
C HIS A 154 -0.11 -4.07 -2.44
N VAL A 155 -0.76 -3.43 -3.40
CA VAL A 155 -1.93 -3.94 -4.14
C VAL A 155 -1.47 -4.71 -5.38
N PRO A 156 -2.36 -5.51 -6.02
CA PRO A 156 -2.02 -6.23 -7.24
C PRO A 156 -1.66 -5.31 -8.40
N VAL A 157 -1.01 -5.88 -9.41
CA VAL A 157 -0.85 -5.24 -10.73
C VAL A 157 -1.82 -5.90 -11.72
N PRO A 158 -2.76 -5.14 -12.30
CA PRO A 158 -3.59 -5.60 -13.41
C PRO A 158 -2.82 -5.86 -14.70
N SER A 159 -3.45 -6.52 -15.69
CA SER A 159 -2.85 -6.65 -17.02
C SER A 159 -2.70 -5.27 -17.68
N ALA A 160 -1.84 -5.20 -18.70
CA ALA A 160 -1.59 -3.97 -19.43
C ALA A 160 -2.89 -3.39 -20.04
N ASP A 161 -3.80 -4.23 -20.55
CA ASP A 161 -5.10 -3.83 -21.09
C ASP A 161 -6.04 -3.22 -20.03
N VAL A 162 -6.00 -3.74 -18.80
CA VAL A 162 -6.80 -3.17 -17.70
C VAL A 162 -6.19 -1.84 -17.27
N LEU A 163 -4.86 -1.74 -17.17
CA LEU A 163 -4.18 -0.49 -16.85
C LEU A 163 -4.42 0.60 -17.90
N SER A 164 -4.47 0.23 -19.18
CA SER A 164 -4.68 1.18 -20.28
C SER A 164 -6.11 1.69 -20.40
N ALA A 165 -7.08 1.05 -19.71
CA ALA A 165 -8.43 1.59 -19.57
C ALA A 165 -8.47 2.88 -18.73
N LEU A 166 -7.46 3.16 -17.91
CA LEU A 166 -7.35 4.40 -17.16
C LEU A 166 -7.02 5.57 -18.09
N PRO A 167 -7.83 6.66 -18.14
CA PRO A 167 -7.44 7.84 -18.89
C PRO A 167 -6.11 8.41 -18.36
N ASP A 168 -5.20 8.76 -19.28
CA ASP A 168 -3.85 9.26 -18.96
C ASP A 168 -2.88 8.23 -18.34
N HIS A 169 -3.16 6.93 -18.48
CA HIS A 169 -2.28 5.84 -18.03
C HIS A 169 -0.82 6.01 -18.52
N ALA A 170 -0.66 6.43 -19.78
CA ALA A 170 0.64 6.66 -20.43
C ALA A 170 1.42 7.85 -19.84
N ARG A 171 0.81 8.69 -18.99
CA ARG A 171 1.55 9.72 -18.21
C ARG A 171 1.76 9.33 -16.76
N LEU A 172 0.88 8.50 -16.19
CA LEU A 172 0.94 8.12 -14.78
C LEU A 172 1.91 6.96 -14.53
N PHE A 173 1.73 5.83 -15.21
CA PHE A 173 2.54 4.64 -14.91
C PHE A 173 4.01 4.80 -15.28
N PRO A 174 4.39 5.56 -16.33
CA PRO A 174 5.80 5.83 -16.58
C PRO A 174 6.53 6.62 -15.49
N GLN A 175 5.81 7.26 -14.56
CA GLN A 175 6.44 7.84 -13.36
C GLN A 175 7.14 6.77 -12.51
N LEU A 176 6.70 5.51 -12.57
CA LEU A 176 7.35 4.38 -11.89
C LEU A 176 8.78 4.13 -12.41
N TYR A 177 9.14 4.59 -13.61
CA TYR A 177 10.47 4.32 -14.16
C TYR A 177 11.55 5.25 -13.60
N SER A 178 11.15 6.24 -12.80
CA SER A 178 12.05 7.11 -12.03
C SER A 178 12.71 6.40 -10.83
N TYR A 179 12.11 5.29 -10.36
CA TYR A 179 12.65 4.46 -9.30
C TYR A 179 13.74 3.52 -9.83
N ASP A 180 14.72 3.20 -8.99
CA ASP A 180 15.80 2.26 -9.32
C ASP A 180 15.36 0.80 -9.14
N LEU A 181 14.44 0.58 -8.19
CA LEU A 181 13.79 -0.70 -7.93
C LEU A 181 12.29 -0.52 -7.70
N ILE A 182 11.48 -1.25 -8.45
CA ILE A 182 10.03 -1.38 -8.26
C ILE A 182 9.76 -2.77 -7.68
N GLY A 183 9.36 -2.82 -6.42
CA GLY A 183 8.96 -4.04 -5.72
C GLY A 183 7.46 -4.28 -5.80
N LEU A 184 7.08 -5.53 -6.04
CA LEU A 184 5.70 -6.00 -6.17
C LEU A 184 5.49 -7.25 -5.32
N GLN A 185 4.24 -7.64 -5.06
CA GLN A 185 3.95 -8.79 -4.19
C GLN A 185 4.30 -10.14 -4.84
N THR A 186 4.00 -10.32 -6.12
CA THR A 186 4.10 -11.63 -6.78
C THR A 186 4.85 -11.58 -8.11
N ARG A 187 5.37 -12.73 -8.55
CA ARG A 187 5.97 -12.88 -9.90
C ARG A 187 4.98 -12.55 -11.02
N ARG A 188 3.69 -12.78 -10.78
CA ARG A 188 2.62 -12.43 -11.73
C ARG A 188 2.49 -10.91 -11.87
N ASP A 189 2.63 -10.17 -10.78
CA ASP A 189 2.62 -8.70 -10.83
C ASP A 189 3.87 -8.18 -11.56
N VAL A 190 5.04 -8.80 -11.35
CA VAL A 190 6.28 -8.50 -12.09
C VAL A 190 6.10 -8.71 -13.59
N ALA A 191 5.53 -9.84 -14.00
CA ALA A 191 5.25 -10.12 -15.39
C ALA A 191 4.33 -9.05 -16.00
N ARG A 192 3.20 -8.74 -15.34
CA ARG A 192 2.20 -7.78 -15.85
C ARG A 192 2.72 -6.36 -15.96
N LEU A 193 3.49 -5.88 -14.98
CA LEU A 193 4.12 -4.56 -15.09
C LEU A 193 5.18 -4.56 -16.20
N GLY A 194 5.93 -5.66 -16.35
CA GLY A 194 6.86 -5.83 -17.44
C GLY A 194 6.20 -5.78 -18.83
N ASP A 195 5.04 -6.43 -18.99
CA ASP A 195 4.24 -6.38 -20.21
C ASP A 195 3.80 -4.92 -20.50
N TYR A 196 3.36 -4.19 -19.47
CA TYR A 196 2.99 -2.78 -19.63
C TYR A 196 4.18 -1.91 -20.08
N VAL A 197 5.37 -2.12 -19.52
CA VAL A 197 6.60 -1.41 -19.91
C VAL A 197 6.92 -1.62 -21.39
N GLN A 198 6.78 -2.86 -21.87
CA GLN A 198 7.05 -3.21 -23.26
C GLN A 198 6.01 -2.64 -24.22
N LEU A 199 4.72 -2.72 -23.86
CA LEU A 199 3.61 -2.33 -24.75
C LEU A 199 3.38 -0.82 -24.83
N TYR A 200 3.60 -0.09 -23.73
CA TYR A 200 3.20 1.33 -23.62
C TYR A 200 4.37 2.28 -23.35
N SER A 201 5.61 1.80 -23.33
CA SER A 201 6.78 2.64 -23.02
C SER A 201 8.03 2.29 -23.82
N ASP A 202 7.90 1.42 -24.82
CA ASP A 202 9.00 0.92 -25.67
C ASP A 202 10.21 0.39 -24.88
N GLY A 203 9.98 0.00 -23.62
CA GLY A 203 11.02 -0.50 -22.74
C GLY A 203 11.35 -1.95 -23.08
N ARG A 204 12.63 -2.29 -23.12
CA ARG A 204 13.09 -3.66 -23.39
C ARG A 204 13.54 -4.33 -22.10
N ALA A 205 13.20 -5.60 -21.92
CA ALA A 205 13.78 -6.40 -20.86
C ALA A 205 15.22 -6.77 -21.27
N VAL A 206 16.20 -6.42 -20.44
CA VAL A 206 17.63 -6.63 -20.72
C VAL A 206 18.25 -7.70 -19.83
N ASP A 207 17.60 -8.06 -18.73
CA ASP A 207 17.91 -9.23 -17.91
C ASP A 207 16.61 -9.85 -17.41
N THR A 208 16.39 -11.10 -17.80
CA THR A 208 15.23 -11.92 -17.42
C THR A 208 15.65 -13.28 -16.86
N THR A 209 16.92 -13.42 -16.46
CA THR A 209 17.48 -14.67 -15.93
C THR A 209 16.74 -15.14 -14.68
N SER A 210 16.21 -14.19 -13.89
CA SER A 210 15.33 -14.46 -12.75
C SER A 210 13.88 -14.04 -13.06
N PRO A 211 12.89 -14.93 -12.92
CA PRO A 211 11.49 -14.55 -13.02
C PRO A 211 11.04 -13.65 -11.86
N GLU A 212 11.76 -13.63 -10.74
CA GLU A 212 11.51 -12.80 -9.56
C GLU A 212 12.12 -11.41 -9.65
N LEU A 213 13.14 -11.18 -10.48
CA LEU A 213 13.82 -9.90 -10.63
C LEU A 213 14.26 -9.70 -12.07
N ARG A 214 13.66 -8.71 -12.74
CA ARG A 214 13.93 -8.38 -14.14
C ARG A 214 14.49 -6.98 -14.27
N MET A 215 15.45 -6.78 -15.16
CA MET A 215 15.97 -5.47 -15.54
C MET A 215 15.32 -5.00 -16.83
N PHE A 216 14.89 -3.74 -16.86
CA PHE A 216 14.37 -3.07 -18.04
C PHE A 216 15.25 -1.87 -18.41
N GLU A 217 15.30 -1.58 -19.70
CA GLU A 217 15.94 -0.40 -20.27
C GLU A 217 14.94 0.34 -21.15
N LEU A 218 14.74 1.63 -20.91
CA LEU A 218 13.91 2.51 -21.74
C LEU A 218 14.71 3.09 -22.91
N PRO A 219 14.01 3.62 -23.94
CA PRO A 219 14.62 4.56 -24.87
C PRO A 219 15.32 5.70 -24.12
N GLY A 220 16.55 6.02 -24.52
CA GLY A 220 17.40 6.99 -23.79
C GLY A 220 18.27 6.38 -22.68
N GLY A 221 18.23 5.06 -22.48
CA GLY A 221 19.22 4.32 -21.67
C GLY A 221 18.92 4.27 -20.17
N ARG A 222 17.78 4.79 -19.71
CA ARG A 222 17.35 4.65 -18.30
C ARG A 222 17.10 3.17 -18.00
N ARG A 223 17.78 2.65 -16.97
CA ARG A 223 17.61 1.28 -16.47
C ARG A 223 16.98 1.26 -15.09
N PHE A 224 16.12 0.27 -14.85
CA PHE A 224 15.49 0.01 -13.56
C PHE A 224 15.12 -1.46 -13.41
N ARG A 225 14.94 -1.91 -12.17
CA ARG A 225 14.55 -3.29 -11.88
C ARG A 225 13.10 -3.38 -11.43
N ILE A 226 12.41 -4.45 -11.82
CA ILE A 226 11.12 -4.85 -11.26
C ILE A 226 11.31 -6.20 -10.57
N GLY A 227 10.89 -6.33 -9.30
CA GLY A 227 11.03 -7.58 -8.56
C GLY A 227 9.87 -7.94 -7.63
N ALA A 228 9.76 -9.23 -7.31
CA ALA A 228 8.74 -9.78 -6.42
C ALA A 228 9.29 -9.98 -5.00
N PHE A 229 8.69 -9.31 -4.02
CA PHE A 229 9.05 -9.39 -2.60
C PHE A 229 7.77 -9.55 -1.76
N PRO A 230 7.22 -10.77 -1.65
CA PRO A 230 5.95 -11.00 -0.96
C PRO A 230 6.05 -10.59 0.51
N ILE A 231 5.18 -9.68 0.94
CA ILE A 231 5.19 -9.20 2.32
C ILE A 231 4.78 -10.32 3.29
N GLY A 232 5.54 -10.48 4.37
CA GLY A 232 5.28 -11.43 5.45
C GLY A 232 4.75 -10.76 6.72
N ILE A 233 4.64 -11.57 7.78
CA ILE A 233 4.31 -11.13 9.14
C ILE A 233 5.33 -11.71 10.12
N ASP A 234 5.51 -11.08 11.28
CA ASP A 234 6.24 -11.69 12.40
C ASP A 234 5.37 -12.78 13.05
N THR A 235 5.53 -14.01 12.57
CA THR A 235 4.74 -15.16 12.99
C THR A 235 4.95 -15.51 14.46
N ALA A 236 6.16 -15.32 15.00
CA ALA A 236 6.48 -15.59 16.38
C ALA A 236 5.84 -14.58 17.33
N LEU A 237 5.88 -13.30 16.99
CA LEU A 237 5.19 -12.23 17.72
C LEU A 237 3.68 -12.48 17.76
N ILE A 238 3.07 -12.76 16.60
CA ILE A 238 1.63 -12.99 16.50
C ILE A 238 1.20 -14.22 17.31
N ALA A 239 1.94 -15.33 17.23
CA ALA A 239 1.66 -16.53 18.01
C ALA A 239 1.73 -16.27 19.53
N ARG A 240 2.72 -15.49 19.98
CA ARG A 240 2.86 -15.09 21.39
C ARG A 240 1.70 -14.21 21.84
N GLN A 241 1.33 -13.20 21.05
CA GLN A 241 0.22 -12.30 21.35
C GLN A 241 -1.12 -13.05 21.39
N ALA A 242 -1.35 -13.98 20.47
CA ALA A 242 -2.55 -14.81 20.45
C ALA A 242 -2.69 -15.67 21.72
N ARG A 243 -1.59 -16.32 22.16
CA ARG A 243 -1.59 -17.09 23.42
C ARG A 243 -1.89 -16.21 24.64
N ALA A 244 -1.27 -15.03 24.72
CA ALA A 244 -1.52 -14.09 25.81
C ALA A 244 -2.96 -13.55 25.80
N ALA A 245 -3.56 -13.36 24.61
CA ALA A 245 -4.92 -12.88 24.47
C ALA A 245 -5.99 -13.87 24.98
N MET A 246 -5.67 -15.15 25.12
CA MET A 246 -6.62 -16.17 25.61
C MET A 246 -7.15 -15.89 27.01
N ALA A 247 -6.40 -15.16 27.84
CA ALA A 247 -6.83 -14.76 29.18
C ALA A 247 -7.76 -13.54 29.18
N ARG A 248 -7.89 -12.81 28.06
CA ARG A 248 -8.68 -11.57 28.00
C ARG A 248 -10.18 -11.88 28.14
N PRO A 249 -10.95 -11.08 28.91
CA PRO A 249 -12.39 -11.28 29.09
C PRO A 249 -13.14 -11.45 27.75
N VAL A 250 -12.90 -10.58 26.78
CA VAL A 250 -13.54 -10.65 25.45
C VAL A 250 -13.38 -12.00 24.74
N VAL A 251 -12.20 -12.63 24.86
CA VAL A 251 -11.94 -13.95 24.24
C VAL A 251 -12.63 -15.06 25.03
N ARG A 252 -12.63 -14.96 26.37
CA ARG A 252 -13.33 -15.91 27.24
C ARG A 252 -14.85 -15.85 27.03
N ASP A 253 -15.41 -14.65 26.93
CA ASP A 253 -16.83 -14.42 26.72
C ASP A 253 -17.27 -14.90 25.34
N LEU A 254 -16.48 -14.62 24.30
CA LEU A 254 -16.71 -15.19 22.96
C LEU A 254 -16.72 -16.72 23.02
N ARG A 255 -15.72 -17.34 23.65
CA ARG A 255 -15.65 -18.81 23.79
C ARG A 255 -16.84 -19.37 24.57
N ALA A 256 -17.25 -18.72 25.65
CA ALA A 256 -18.42 -19.13 26.43
C ALA A 256 -19.72 -19.01 25.62
N SER A 257 -19.87 -17.94 24.83
CA SER A 257 -21.07 -17.73 24.01
C SER A 257 -21.23 -18.77 22.90
N LEU A 258 -20.13 -19.34 22.39
CA LEU A 258 -20.17 -20.38 21.37
C LEU A 258 -20.72 -21.71 21.89
N ARG A 259 -20.61 -22.00 23.21
CA ARG A 259 -20.91 -23.31 23.80
C ARG A 259 -20.13 -24.41 23.07
N GLU A 260 -20.80 -25.43 22.53
CA GLU A 260 -20.19 -26.54 21.78
C GLU A 260 -20.05 -26.25 20.28
N ARG A 261 -20.45 -25.06 19.82
CA ARG A 261 -20.43 -24.71 18.40
C ARG A 261 -19.02 -24.39 17.93
N LYS A 262 -18.70 -24.84 16.72
CA LYS A 262 -17.50 -24.43 15.99
C LYS A 262 -17.61 -22.96 15.60
N LEU A 263 -16.48 -22.28 15.47
CA LEU A 263 -16.37 -20.90 14.99
C LEU A 263 -15.63 -20.87 13.66
N ALA A 264 -16.28 -20.32 12.64
CA ALA A 264 -15.63 -19.75 11.47
C ALA A 264 -15.50 -18.23 11.69
N ILE A 265 -14.36 -17.65 11.32
CA ILE A 265 -14.11 -16.22 11.51
C ILE A 265 -13.55 -15.58 10.24
N GLY A 266 -14.11 -14.41 9.87
CA GLY A 266 -13.60 -13.51 8.84
C GLY A 266 -13.28 -12.17 9.45
N VAL A 267 -12.14 -11.57 9.08
CA VAL A 267 -11.71 -10.25 9.56
C VAL A 267 -11.15 -9.47 8.38
N ASP A 268 -11.94 -8.55 7.86
CA ASP A 268 -11.61 -7.80 6.64
C ASP A 268 -12.18 -6.40 6.77
N ARG A 269 -11.48 -5.40 6.24
CA ARG A 269 -12.09 -4.07 6.07
C ARG A 269 -13.35 -4.20 5.20
N LEU A 270 -14.35 -3.37 5.45
CA LEU A 270 -15.56 -3.32 4.64
C LEU A 270 -15.25 -2.73 3.25
N ASP A 271 -14.75 -3.58 2.35
CA ASP A 271 -14.23 -3.21 1.05
C ASP A 271 -14.62 -4.26 0.00
N TYR A 272 -14.98 -3.81 -1.21
CA TYR A 272 -15.47 -4.67 -2.28
C TYR A 272 -14.43 -5.65 -2.81
N SER A 273 -13.13 -5.44 -2.55
CA SER A 273 -12.07 -6.40 -2.90
C SER A 273 -12.12 -7.68 -2.07
N LYS A 274 -12.94 -7.74 -1.01
CA LYS A 274 -12.95 -8.84 -0.03
C LYS A 274 -13.99 -9.92 -0.30
N GLY A 275 -14.90 -9.69 -1.24
CA GLY A 275 -15.94 -10.65 -1.61
C GLY A 275 -16.80 -11.09 -0.43
N LEU A 276 -17.15 -10.15 0.46
CA LEU A 276 -17.94 -10.44 1.67
C LEU A 276 -19.32 -11.04 1.33
N PRO A 277 -20.08 -10.54 0.32
CA PRO A 277 -21.33 -11.17 -0.09
C PRO A 277 -21.14 -12.62 -0.51
N GLU A 278 -20.13 -12.91 -1.33
CA GLU A 278 -19.81 -14.26 -1.81
C GLU A 278 -19.43 -15.19 -0.66
N ARG A 279 -18.74 -14.67 0.35
CA ARG A 279 -18.40 -15.43 1.55
C ARG A 279 -19.63 -15.79 2.39
N PHE A 280 -20.58 -14.88 2.54
CA PHE A 280 -21.85 -15.18 3.20
C PHE A 280 -22.69 -16.18 2.39
N HIS A 281 -22.80 -16.02 1.07
CA HIS A 281 -23.47 -17.01 0.22
C HIS A 281 -22.78 -18.37 0.25
N GLY A 282 -21.45 -18.40 0.34
CA GLY A 282 -20.68 -19.64 0.52
C GLY A 282 -21.04 -20.34 1.84
N PHE A 283 -21.16 -19.58 2.93
CA PHE A 283 -21.57 -20.11 4.23
C PHE A 283 -23.04 -20.58 4.25
N GLU A 284 -23.94 -19.82 3.64
CA GLU A 284 -25.34 -20.20 3.43
C GLU A 284 -25.45 -21.53 2.67
N ARG A 285 -24.83 -21.62 1.48
CA ARG A 285 -24.82 -22.85 0.66
C ARG A 285 -24.20 -24.04 1.37
N TYR A 286 -23.21 -23.80 2.23
CA TYR A 286 -22.64 -24.85 3.08
C TYR A 286 -23.69 -25.43 4.04
N LEU A 287 -24.46 -24.58 4.73
CA LEU A 287 -25.51 -25.00 5.66
C LEU A 287 -26.76 -25.57 4.94
N GLU A 288 -26.99 -25.23 3.69
CA GLU A 288 -27.99 -25.88 2.83
C GLU A 288 -27.60 -27.33 2.53
N ARG A 289 -26.33 -27.58 2.19
CA ARG A 289 -25.79 -28.91 1.84
C ARG A 289 -25.52 -29.80 3.05
N HIS A 290 -25.29 -29.20 4.21
CA HIS A 290 -24.98 -29.89 5.46
C HIS A 290 -26.00 -29.51 6.55
N PRO A 291 -27.27 -29.93 6.43
CA PRO A 291 -28.32 -29.55 7.37
C PRO A 291 -28.07 -30.07 8.79
N ASP A 292 -27.32 -31.17 8.93
CA ASP A 292 -26.83 -31.73 10.19
C ASP A 292 -25.91 -30.78 10.97
N GLN A 293 -25.28 -29.83 10.28
CA GLN A 293 -24.40 -28.85 10.91
C GLN A 293 -25.11 -27.56 11.36
N ARG A 294 -26.40 -27.40 11.06
CA ARG A 294 -27.17 -26.25 11.52
C ARG A 294 -27.22 -26.23 13.04
N GLY A 295 -26.92 -25.07 13.62
CA GLY A 295 -26.80 -24.91 15.07
C GLY A 295 -25.47 -25.42 15.66
N SER A 296 -24.61 -26.10 14.90
CA SER A 296 -23.29 -26.59 15.35
C SER A 296 -22.11 -25.70 14.93
N LEU A 297 -22.32 -24.76 14.01
CA LEU A 297 -21.31 -23.86 13.45
C LEU A 297 -21.81 -22.40 13.48
N THR A 298 -20.97 -21.49 13.94
CA THR A 298 -21.22 -20.04 13.92
C THR A 298 -20.21 -19.35 13.03
N TYR A 299 -20.66 -18.41 12.20
CA TYR A 299 -19.77 -17.56 11.41
C TYR A 299 -19.76 -16.13 11.96
N LEU A 300 -18.58 -15.66 12.38
CA LEU A 300 -18.33 -14.29 12.84
C LEU A 300 -17.56 -13.52 11.76
N GLN A 301 -18.19 -12.50 11.17
CA GLN A 301 -17.50 -11.52 10.32
C GLN A 301 -17.26 -10.24 11.10
N ILE A 302 -15.99 -9.86 11.26
CA ILE A 302 -15.59 -8.54 11.77
C ILE A 302 -15.27 -7.66 10.56
N ALA A 303 -15.95 -6.53 10.43
CA ALA A 303 -15.78 -5.60 9.31
C ALA A 303 -15.50 -4.16 9.81
N PRO A 304 -14.24 -3.79 10.06
CA PRO A 304 -13.87 -2.42 10.40
C PRO A 304 -14.14 -1.48 9.21
N VAL A 305 -14.63 -0.27 9.52
CA VAL A 305 -14.89 0.83 8.57
C VAL A 305 -13.74 1.82 8.62
#